data_AF-L8HNW8-F1
#
_entry.id   AF-L8HNW8-F1
#
_cell.length_a   1.000
_cell.length_b   1.000
_cell.length_c   1.000
_cell.angle_alpha   90.00
_cell.angle_beta   90.00
_cell.angle_gamma   90.00
#
_symmetry.space_group_name_H-M   'P 1'
#
loop_
_entity.id
_entity.type
_entity.pdbx_description
1 polymer ?
#
loop_
_entity_poly.entity_id
_entity_poly.type
_entity_poly.pdbx_seq_one_letter_code
_entity_poly.pdbx_strand_id
1 'polypeptide(L)'
;TGLHEYKVSGIVRSPPDLLADVYMDLEYRKQWDQYVQELREIKVDGEEAVYWQMKYPFPMSNRDCVYVRQRRELNFEGQKVHVILAQSISVPWFSEKSGMIRVKQYKQSLAIQSYDSWRSEVFMYYFNNPGGQIPFWILNNFTKSEIPGFLRDLENACLKYHR
;
A
#
# COMPACT_ATOMS: atom_id res chain seq x y z
N THR A 1 -12.17 19.48 -7.68
CA THR A 1 -12.14 18.12 -7.10
C THR A 1 -11.11 18.13 -5.97
N GLY A 2 -11.51 18.05 -4.70
CA GLY A 2 -10.57 18.05 -3.55
C GLY A 2 -9.79 16.75 -3.40
N LEU A 3 -9.39 16.14 -4.51
CA LEU A 3 -8.61 14.91 -4.57
C LEU A 3 -7.13 15.26 -4.59
N HIS A 4 -6.33 14.42 -3.97
CA HIS A 4 -4.89 14.62 -3.83
C HIS A 4 -4.13 13.42 -4.41
N GLU A 5 -3.00 13.73 -5.02
CA GLU A 5 -1.99 12.75 -5.41
C GLU A 5 -0.77 12.92 -4.50
N TYR A 6 -0.15 11.81 -4.15
CA TYR A 6 0.98 11.80 -3.24
C TYR A 6 2.19 11.18 -3.93
N LYS A 7 3.35 11.79 -3.69
CA LYS A 7 4.65 11.24 -4.02
C LYS A 7 5.46 11.14 -2.74
N VAL A 8 6.08 9.99 -2.51
CA VAL A 8 6.95 9.74 -1.37
C VAL A 8 8.30 9.31 -1.92
N SER A 9 9.36 9.90 -1.40
CA SER A 9 10.73 9.49 -1.69
C SER A 9 11.53 9.46 -0.40
N GLY A 10 12.43 8.50 -0.25
CA GLY A 10 13.26 8.42 0.94
C GLY A 10 14.14 7.19 0.99
N ILE A 11 14.82 7.03 2.13
CA ILE A 11 15.71 5.91 2.40
C ILE A 11 15.09 5.08 3.52
N VAL A 12 14.97 3.76 3.30
CA VAL A 12 14.43 2.78 4.26
C VAL A 12 15.55 1.85 4.71
N ARG A 13 15.63 1.58 6.01
CA ARG A 13 16.65 0.70 6.62
C ARG A 13 16.37 -0.79 6.42
N SER A 14 16.35 -1.22 5.17
CA SER A 14 16.21 -2.61 4.77
C SER A 14 16.85 -2.84 3.38
N PRO A 15 17.50 -4.00 3.12
CA PRO A 15 17.93 -4.36 1.78
C PRO A 15 16.76 -4.43 0.78
N PRO A 16 16.97 -4.07 -0.51
CA PRO A 16 15.88 -3.96 -1.48
C PRO A 16 15.05 -5.23 -1.66
N ASP A 17 15.71 -6.40 -1.70
CA ASP A 17 15.03 -7.68 -1.86
C ASP A 17 14.13 -8.01 -0.66
N LEU A 18 14.64 -7.79 0.55
CA LEU A 18 13.89 -8.01 1.79
C LEU A 18 12.70 -7.07 1.89
N LEU A 19 12.91 -5.78 1.59
CA LEU A 19 11.84 -4.79 1.61
C LEU A 19 10.74 -5.13 0.58
N ALA A 20 11.12 -5.56 -0.62
CA ALA A 20 10.16 -5.96 -1.65
C ALA A 20 9.39 -7.24 -1.27
N ASP A 21 10.02 -8.21 -0.60
CA ASP A 21 9.35 -9.41 -0.09
C ASP A 21 8.33 -9.06 1.01
N VAL A 22 8.75 -8.29 2.02
CA VAL A 22 7.87 -7.83 3.11
C VAL A 22 6.69 -7.01 2.57
N TYR A 23 6.90 -6.22 1.52
CA TYR A 23 5.82 -5.45 0.89
C TYR A 23 4.81 -6.35 0.18
N MET A 24 5.26 -7.47 -0.39
CA MET A 24 4.40 -8.40 -1.12
C MET A 24 3.69 -9.40 -0.20
N ASP A 25 4.24 -9.72 0.96
CA ASP A 25 3.67 -10.69 1.89
C ASP A 25 2.43 -10.15 2.64
N LEU A 26 1.23 -10.52 2.16
CA LEU A 26 -0.03 -10.09 2.77
C LEU A 26 -0.31 -10.76 4.13
N GLU A 27 0.16 -11.99 4.33
CA GLU A 27 -0.01 -12.71 5.59
C GLU A 27 0.84 -12.07 6.69
N TYR A 28 2.09 -11.74 6.37
CA TYR A 28 2.96 -11.01 7.28
C TYR A 28 2.48 -9.59 7.51
N ARG A 29 1.98 -8.90 6.46
CA ARG A 29 1.42 -7.54 6.58
C ARG A 29 0.34 -7.44 7.65
N LYS A 30 -0.54 -8.44 7.75
CA LYS A 30 -1.60 -8.51 8.76
C LYS A 30 -1.08 -8.57 10.21
N GLN A 31 0.16 -9.00 10.41
CA GLN A 31 0.74 -9.18 11.75
C GLN A 31 1.30 -7.88 12.32
N TRP A 32 1.73 -6.94 11.46
CA TRP A 32 2.42 -5.72 11.89
C TRP A 32 1.71 -4.43 11.49
N ASP A 33 0.90 -4.41 10.43
CA ASP A 33 0.22 -3.19 10.00
C ASP A 33 -1.11 -2.99 10.73
N GLN A 34 -1.10 -2.10 11.72
CA GLN A 34 -2.25 -1.70 12.52
C GLN A 34 -3.41 -1.06 11.73
N TYR A 35 -3.18 -0.61 10.49
CA TYR A 35 -4.20 0.01 9.64
C TYR A 35 -4.98 -1.01 8.80
N VAL A 36 -4.51 -2.25 8.74
CA VAL A 36 -5.19 -3.35 8.05
C VAL A 36 -6.30 -3.90 8.95
N GLN A 37 -7.54 -3.79 8.50
CA GLN A 37 -8.68 -4.45 9.16
C GLN A 37 -8.95 -5.84 8.56
N GLU A 38 -8.87 -5.96 7.24
CA GLU A 38 -8.94 -7.24 6.51
C GLU A 38 -8.04 -7.10 5.29
N LEU A 39 -7.21 -8.10 5.02
CA LEU A 39 -6.34 -8.14 3.85
C LEU A 39 -6.19 -9.59 3.40
N ARG A 40 -6.57 -9.88 2.17
CA ARG A 40 -6.48 -11.24 1.62
C ARG A 40 -6.41 -11.23 0.12
N GLU A 41 -5.75 -12.25 -0.41
CA GLU A 41 -5.80 -12.57 -1.82
C GLU A 41 -7.19 -13.12 -2.18
N ILE A 42 -7.65 -12.73 -3.36
CA ILE A 42 -8.88 -13.23 -3.98
C ILE A 42 -8.59 -13.55 -5.44
N LYS A 43 -9.44 -14.35 -6.07
CA LYS A 43 -9.40 -14.57 -7.51
C LYS A 43 -10.56 -13.84 -8.19
N VAL A 44 -10.25 -13.11 -9.25
CA VAL A 44 -11.22 -12.41 -10.10
C VAL A 44 -10.97 -12.86 -11.53
N ASP A 45 -11.93 -13.56 -12.13
CA ASP A 45 -11.81 -14.11 -13.49
C ASP A 45 -10.58 -15.01 -13.70
N GLY A 46 -10.14 -15.70 -12.63
CA GLY A 46 -8.95 -16.56 -12.64
C GLY A 46 -7.64 -15.84 -12.32
N GLU A 47 -7.63 -14.51 -12.33
CA GLU A 47 -6.47 -13.67 -12.01
C GLU A 47 -6.39 -13.34 -10.52
N GLU A 48 -5.16 -13.20 -10.02
CA GLU A 48 -4.90 -12.81 -8.64
C GLU A 48 -5.22 -11.33 -8.41
N ALA A 49 -6.03 -11.08 -7.39
CA ALA A 49 -6.35 -9.74 -6.91
C ALA A 49 -6.29 -9.73 -5.38
N VAL A 50 -6.35 -8.53 -4.81
CA VAL A 50 -6.29 -8.29 -3.38
C VAL A 50 -7.54 -7.56 -2.95
N TYR A 51 -8.18 -8.07 -1.92
CA TYR A 51 -9.19 -7.35 -1.16
C TYR A 51 -8.54 -6.73 0.08
N TRP A 52 -8.71 -5.42 0.26
CA TRP A 52 -8.18 -4.68 1.40
C TRP A 52 -9.26 -3.82 2.04
N GLN A 53 -9.47 -4.00 3.33
CA GLN A 53 -10.31 -3.17 4.18
C GLN A 53 -9.45 -2.26 5.06
N MET A 54 -9.73 -0.97 4.97
CA MET A 54 -9.06 0.10 5.70
C MET A 54 -9.99 0.68 6.76
N LYS A 55 -9.48 0.77 7.98
CA LYS A 55 -10.17 1.42 9.09
C LYS A 55 -10.07 2.93 8.96
N TYR A 56 -11.21 3.63 9.06
CA TYR A 56 -11.27 5.08 9.08
C TYR A 56 -11.76 5.60 10.44
N PRO A 57 -11.31 6.79 10.88
CA PRO A 57 -11.79 7.38 12.13
C PRO A 57 -13.30 7.66 12.10
N PHE A 58 -13.99 7.30 13.18
CA PHE A 58 -15.40 7.67 13.40
C PHE A 58 -15.54 9.21 13.39
N PRO A 59 -16.58 9.80 12.76
CA PRO A 59 -17.82 9.19 12.25
C PRO A 59 -17.77 8.73 10.78
N MET A 60 -16.60 8.63 10.15
CA MET A 60 -16.54 8.21 8.75
C MET A 60 -16.70 6.69 8.60
N SER A 61 -17.37 6.27 7.53
CA SER A 61 -17.42 4.87 7.12
C SER A 61 -16.03 4.32 6.76
N ASN A 62 -15.81 3.04 7.04
CA ASN A 62 -14.61 2.35 6.58
C ASN A 62 -14.59 2.26 5.04
N ARG A 63 -13.39 2.07 4.49
CA ARG A 63 -13.21 1.90 3.04
C ARG A 63 -12.76 0.48 2.74
N ASP A 64 -13.19 -0.05 1.60
CA ASP A 64 -12.57 -1.22 1.00
C ASP A 64 -12.06 -0.92 -0.41
N CYS A 65 -11.10 -1.70 -0.87
CA CYS A 65 -10.55 -1.65 -2.20
C CYS A 65 -10.37 -3.09 -2.72
N VAL A 66 -10.66 -3.28 -4.01
CA VAL A 66 -10.27 -4.48 -4.75
C VAL A 66 -9.30 -4.05 -5.84
N TYR A 67 -8.10 -4.61 -5.83
CA TYR A 67 -7.05 -4.20 -6.74
C TYR A 67 -6.19 -5.38 -7.19
N VAL A 68 -5.60 -5.25 -8.38
CA VAL A 68 -4.52 -6.14 -8.81
C VAL A 68 -3.19 -5.52 -8.45
N ARG A 69 -2.21 -6.35 -8.11
CA ARG A 69 -0.85 -5.91 -7.80
C ARG A 69 0.16 -6.84 -8.45
N GLN A 70 1.19 -6.27 -9.05
CA GLN A 70 2.29 -7.03 -9.64
C GLN A 70 3.62 -6.46 -9.21
N ARG A 71 4.58 -7.35 -8.95
CA ARG A 71 6.00 -7.03 -8.75
C ARG A 71 6.77 -7.46 -9.99
N ARG A 72 7.70 -6.62 -10.44
CA ARG A 72 8.71 -6.95 -11.46
C ARG A 72 10.08 -6.48 -11.01
N GLU A 73 11.09 -7.25 -11.35
CA GLU A 73 12.48 -6.83 -11.25
C GLU A 73 12.92 -6.25 -12.59
N LEU A 74 13.45 -5.04 -12.56
CA LEU A 74 13.98 -4.34 -13.72
C LEU A 74 15.47 -4.09 -13.52
N ASN A 75 16.20 -3.99 -14.64
CA ASN A 75 17.53 -3.42 -14.66
C ASN A 75 17.43 -2.01 -15.23
N PHE A 76 17.74 -1.00 -14.43
CA PHE A 76 17.76 0.39 -14.82
C PHE A 76 19.17 0.93 -14.60
N GLU A 77 19.85 1.34 -15.67
CA GLU A 77 21.22 1.87 -15.62
C GLU A 77 22.24 0.95 -14.90
N GLY A 78 22.07 -0.37 -15.04
CA GLY A 78 22.94 -1.36 -14.39
C GLY A 78 22.57 -1.66 -12.94
N GLN A 79 21.55 -1.02 -12.39
CA GLN A 79 21.03 -1.26 -11.05
C GLN A 79 19.75 -2.09 -11.08
N LYS A 80 19.63 -3.03 -10.14
CA LYS A 80 18.39 -3.79 -9.92
C LYS A 80 17.36 -2.91 -9.21
N VAL A 81 16.16 -2.82 -9.78
CA VAL A 81 15.03 -2.09 -9.23
C VAL A 81 13.83 -3.02 -9.09
N HIS A 82 13.25 -3.13 -7.90
CA HIS A 82 11.95 -3.75 -7.72
C HIS A 82 10.87 -2.72 -8.00
N VAL A 83 10.00 -3.01 -8.96
CA VAL A 83 8.84 -2.17 -9.29
C VAL A 83 7.57 -2.93 -8.92
N ILE A 84 6.77 -2.33 -8.06
CA ILE A 84 5.47 -2.86 -7.63
C ILE A 84 4.40 -1.89 -8.08
N LEU A 85 3.46 -2.35 -8.90
CA LEU A 85 2.33 -1.58 -9.39
C LEU A 85 1.04 -2.16 -8.83
N ALA A 86 0.13 -1.30 -8.40
CA ALA A 86 -1.20 -1.69 -7.96
C ALA A 86 -2.26 -0.76 -8.54
N GLN A 87 -3.40 -1.32 -8.94
CA GLN A 87 -4.52 -0.55 -9.47
C GLN A 87 -5.86 -1.21 -9.13
N SER A 88 -6.86 -0.39 -8.82
CA SER A 88 -8.21 -0.90 -8.56
C SER A 88 -8.80 -1.56 -9.80
N ILE A 89 -9.58 -2.60 -9.58
CA ILE A 89 -10.38 -3.27 -10.59
C ILE A 89 -11.86 -3.22 -10.21
N SER A 90 -12.73 -3.22 -11.22
CA SER A 90 -14.17 -3.33 -11.00
C SER A 90 -14.58 -4.79 -11.10
N VAL A 91 -15.28 -5.29 -10.08
CA VAL A 91 -15.67 -6.70 -9.99
C VAL A 91 -17.18 -6.77 -9.71
N PRO A 92 -18.03 -6.92 -10.73
CA PRO A 92 -19.48 -6.78 -10.59
C PRO A 92 -20.13 -7.73 -9.57
N TRP A 93 -19.62 -8.96 -9.45
CA TRP A 93 -20.11 -9.96 -8.48
C TRP A 93 -19.53 -9.80 -7.07
N PHE A 94 -18.49 -8.98 -6.89
CA PHE A 94 -17.94 -8.67 -5.58
C PHE A 94 -18.58 -7.39 -5.05
N SER A 95 -19.80 -7.56 -4.52
CA SER A 95 -20.66 -6.46 -4.08
C SER A 95 -20.01 -5.60 -3.00
N GLU A 96 -20.44 -4.34 -2.96
CA GLU A 96 -20.04 -3.39 -1.92
C GLU A 96 -20.67 -3.81 -0.59
N LYS A 97 -19.89 -3.75 0.50
CA LYS A 97 -20.39 -4.09 1.85
C LYS A 97 -21.22 -2.91 2.40
N SER A 98 -22.38 -3.21 2.98
CA SER A 98 -23.21 -2.19 3.63
C SER A 98 -22.44 -1.49 4.75
N GLY A 99 -22.58 -0.16 4.85
CA GLY A 99 -21.87 0.66 5.84
C GLY A 99 -20.41 0.99 5.50
N MET A 100 -19.92 0.56 4.35
CA MET A 100 -18.56 0.85 3.85
C MET A 100 -18.60 1.56 2.50
N ILE A 101 -17.51 2.25 2.17
CA ILE A 101 -17.34 2.95 0.89
C ILE A 101 -16.29 2.23 0.04
N ARG A 102 -16.68 1.74 -1.15
CA ARG A 102 -15.75 1.15 -2.12
C ARG A 102 -14.91 2.20 -2.81
N VAL A 103 -13.60 2.08 -2.67
CA VAL A 103 -12.61 2.86 -3.43
C VAL A 103 -12.53 2.29 -4.85
N LYS A 104 -13.17 2.98 -5.80
CA LYS A 104 -13.24 2.56 -7.22
C LYS A 104 -12.04 3.03 -8.06
N GLN A 105 -11.37 4.08 -7.59
CA GLN A 105 -10.20 4.65 -8.25
C GLN A 105 -9.04 4.61 -7.27
N TYR A 106 -8.11 3.69 -7.49
CA TYR A 106 -6.88 3.55 -6.73
C TYR A 106 -5.76 3.19 -7.70
N LYS A 107 -4.62 3.87 -7.57
CA LYS A 107 -3.39 3.62 -8.32
C LYS A 107 -2.21 3.84 -7.41
N GLN A 108 -1.27 2.92 -7.45
CA GLN A 108 -0.01 3.04 -6.72
C GLN A 108 1.13 2.48 -7.57
N SER A 109 2.27 3.14 -7.49
CA SER A 109 3.55 2.57 -7.93
C SER A 109 4.57 2.72 -6.83
N LEU A 110 5.43 1.72 -6.69
CA LEU A 110 6.56 1.71 -5.77
C LEU A 110 7.78 1.20 -6.54
N ALA A 111 8.86 1.96 -6.49
CA ALA A 111 10.18 1.55 -6.95
C ALA A 111 11.10 1.45 -5.73
N ILE A 112 11.85 0.36 -5.64
CA ILE A 112 12.83 0.09 -4.59
C ILE A 112 14.15 -0.25 -5.26
N GLN A 113 15.19 0.52 -4.93
CA GLN A 113 16.55 0.27 -5.41
C GLN A 113 17.55 0.33 -4.25
N SER A 114 18.77 -0.15 -4.47
CA SER A 114 19.82 -0.07 -3.46
C SER A 114 20.27 1.38 -3.28
N TYR A 115 20.27 1.84 -2.02
CA TYR A 115 20.96 3.07 -1.65
C TYR A 115 22.40 2.76 -1.21
N ASP A 116 22.56 1.72 -0.40
CA ASP A 116 23.84 1.11 -0.04
C ASP A 116 23.65 -0.39 0.29
N SER A 117 24.61 -0.99 0.99
CA SER A 117 24.61 -2.43 1.30
C SER A 117 23.48 -2.89 2.24
N TRP A 118 22.82 -1.99 2.98
CA TRP A 118 21.80 -2.35 3.97
C TRP A 118 20.55 -1.47 3.92
N ARG A 119 20.53 -0.45 3.05
CA ARG A 119 19.40 0.48 2.88
C ARG A 119 18.89 0.50 1.44
N SER A 120 17.61 0.79 1.33
CA SER A 120 16.93 0.98 0.06
C SER A 120 16.56 2.43 -0.14
N GLU A 121 16.74 2.94 -1.35
CA GLU A 121 16.06 4.15 -1.81
C GLU A 121 14.70 3.74 -2.38
N VAL A 122 13.66 4.47 -1.98
CA VAL A 122 12.29 4.21 -2.40
C VAL A 122 11.68 5.44 -3.06
N PHE A 123 10.89 5.19 -4.10
CA PHE A 123 9.99 6.17 -4.68
C PHE A 123 8.60 5.57 -4.81
N MET A 124 7.58 6.25 -4.27
CA MET A 124 6.19 5.82 -4.35
C MET A 124 5.32 6.93 -4.92
N TYR A 125 4.45 6.56 -5.85
CA TYR A 125 3.30 7.35 -6.24
C TYR A 125 2.04 6.70 -5.69
N TYR A 126 1.13 7.51 -5.16
CA TYR A 126 -0.14 7.03 -4.62
C TYR A 126 -1.27 7.99 -4.96
N PHE A 127 -2.36 7.43 -5.47
CA PHE A 127 -3.62 8.11 -5.69
C PHE A 127 -4.77 7.20 -5.29
N ASN A 128 -5.75 7.76 -4.58
CA ASN A 128 -7.05 7.14 -4.45
C ASN A 128 -8.18 8.18 -4.40
N ASN A 129 -9.37 7.78 -4.86
CA ASN A 129 -10.60 8.50 -4.59
C ASN A 129 -11.32 7.84 -3.41
N PRO A 130 -11.34 8.47 -2.22
CA PRO A 130 -11.91 7.87 -1.02
C PRO A 130 -13.45 7.83 -0.99
N GLY A 131 -14.13 8.27 -2.06
CA GLY A 131 -15.58 8.25 -2.19
C GLY A 131 -16.32 9.23 -1.28
N GLY A 132 -15.67 10.34 -0.94
CA GLY A 132 -16.21 11.39 -0.08
C GLY A 132 -15.15 12.45 0.25
N GLN A 133 -15.54 13.53 0.93
CA GLN A 133 -14.59 14.52 1.41
C GLN A 133 -13.85 13.99 2.65
N ILE A 134 -12.53 14.17 2.68
CA ILE A 134 -11.72 13.87 3.86
C ILE A 134 -11.54 15.18 4.65
N PRO A 135 -11.99 15.23 5.92
CA PRO A 135 -11.77 16.40 6.75
C PRO A 135 -10.27 16.75 6.88
N PHE A 136 -9.95 18.05 6.86
CA PHE A 136 -8.57 18.52 6.89
C PHE A 136 -7.78 18.04 8.11
N TRP A 137 -8.43 17.91 9.28
CA TRP A 137 -7.78 17.41 10.49
C TRP A 137 -7.29 15.97 10.35
N ILE A 138 -7.97 15.15 9.55
CA ILE A 138 -7.61 13.75 9.27
C ILE A 138 -6.42 13.71 8.32
N LEU A 139 -6.49 14.51 7.25
CA LEU A 139 -5.37 14.65 6.33
C LEU A 139 -4.10 15.12 7.05
N ASN A 140 -4.23 16.10 7.95
CA ASN A 140 -3.13 16.63 8.76
C ASN A 140 -2.59 15.61 9.78
N ASN A 141 -3.46 14.80 10.39
CA ASN A 141 -3.03 13.71 11.28
C ASN A 141 -2.31 12.60 10.50
N PHE A 142 -2.85 12.24 9.33
CA PHE A 142 -2.29 11.22 8.45
C PHE A 142 -0.85 11.58 8.05
N THR A 143 -0.63 12.83 7.60
CA THR A 143 0.70 13.28 7.18
C THR A 143 1.68 13.43 8.33
N LYS A 144 1.25 13.90 9.51
CA LYS A 144 2.14 14.15 10.65
C LYS A 144 2.49 12.91 11.47
N SER A 145 1.56 11.96 11.57
CA SER A 145 1.66 10.87 12.54
C SER A 145 1.62 9.50 11.87
N GLU A 146 0.66 9.26 10.97
CA GLU A 146 0.41 7.93 10.43
C GLU A 146 1.47 7.53 9.40
N ILE A 147 1.89 8.43 8.50
CA ILE A 147 2.96 8.14 7.52
C ILE A 147 4.30 7.83 8.23
N PRO A 148 4.80 8.66 9.16
CA PRO A 148 6.03 8.32 9.88
C PRO A 148 5.91 7.06 10.73
N GLY A 149 4.73 6.82 11.33
CA GLY A 149 4.43 5.60 12.07
C GLY A 149 4.53 4.36 11.19
N PHE A 150 3.83 4.36 10.05
CA PHE A 150 3.86 3.30 9.06
C PHE A 150 5.28 2.97 8.59
N LEU A 151 6.09 3.98 8.27
CA LEU A 151 7.48 3.77 7.82
C LEU A 151 8.33 3.09 8.90
N ARG A 152 8.20 3.52 10.15
CA ARG A 152 8.89 2.89 11.29
C ARG A 152 8.43 1.45 11.51
N ASP A 153 7.13 1.20 11.41
CA ASP A 153 6.56 -0.15 11.57
C ASP A 153 7.02 -1.08 10.42
N LEU A 154 7.12 -0.56 9.19
CA LEU A 154 7.67 -1.27 8.03
C LEU A 154 9.16 -1.62 8.21
N GLU A 155 9.98 -0.67 8.71
CA GLU A 155 11.39 -0.95 9.03
C GLU A 155 11.51 -2.05 10.09
N ASN A 156 10.73 -1.94 11.17
CA ASN A 156 10.69 -2.95 12.23
C ASN A 156 10.22 -4.31 11.72
N ALA A 157 9.26 -4.34 10.80
CA ALA A 157 8.79 -5.55 10.16
C ALA A 157 9.90 -6.19 9.31
N CYS A 158 10.67 -5.40 8.56
CA CYS A 158 11.83 -5.93 7.82
C CYS A 158 12.85 -6.59 8.74
N LEU A 159 13.14 -6.00 9.91
CA LEU A 159 14.09 -6.55 10.88
C LEU A 159 13.63 -7.89 11.49
N LYS A 160 12.32 -8.13 11.56
CA LYS A 160 11.71 -9.31 12.17
C LYS A 160 11.21 -10.33 11.14
N TYR A 161 11.43 -10.06 9.85
CA TYR A 161 10.95 -10.94 8.80
C TYR A 161 11.81 -12.19 8.71
N HIS A 162 11.17 -13.34 8.89
CA HIS A 162 11.76 -14.64 8.66
C HIS A 162 11.16 -15.19 7.37
N ARG A 163 12.01 -15.41 6.36
CA ARG A 163 11.62 -16.08 5.12
C ARG A 163 11.27 -17.54 5.36
#